data_AF-A0A7C3ZV30-F1
#
_entry.id   AF-A0A7C3ZV30-F1
#
_cell.length_a   1.000
_cell.length_b   1.000
_cell.length_c   1.000
_cell.angle_alpha   90.00
_cell.angle_beta   90.00
_cell.angle_gamma   90.00
#
_symmetry.space_group_name_H-M   'P 1'
#
loop_
_entity.id
_entity.type
_entity.pdbx_description
1 polymer ?
#
loop_
_entity_poly.entity_id
_entity_poly.type
_entity_poly.pdbx_seq_one_letter_code
_entity_poly.pdbx_strand_id
1 'polypeptide(L)'
;MSMTRDAYAKQVLRIAEAALYRNETSICPHDGCSEVLQVIRGFAQKTRSIVCPVHGTIFKEQEHEPFSDLDWETAEERAAQNRLEEDWEEEEEEEEFIPDFEDEDFDD
;
A
#
# COMPACT_ATOMS: atom_id res chain seq x y z
N MET A 1 28.29 16.58 15.50
CA MET A 1 29.00 15.62 14.62
C MET A 1 27.92 14.88 13.84
N SER A 2 27.82 15.06 12.53
CA SER A 2 26.79 14.38 11.72
C SER A 2 27.11 12.89 11.62
N MET A 3 26.16 12.01 11.91
CA MET A 3 26.30 10.58 11.62
C MET A 3 26.55 10.34 10.13
N THR A 4 27.49 9.47 9.81
CA THR A 4 27.65 8.96 8.45
C THR A 4 26.48 8.03 8.09
N ARG A 5 26.10 7.97 6.81
CA ARG A 5 25.00 7.13 6.31
C ARG A 5 25.13 5.65 6.74
N ASP A 6 26.34 5.10 6.72
CA ASP A 6 26.60 3.72 7.14
C ASP A 6 26.41 3.50 8.63
N ALA A 7 26.82 4.46 9.47
CA ALA A 7 26.61 4.40 10.91
C ALA A 7 25.12 4.44 11.25
N TYR A 8 24.37 5.30 10.56
CA TYR A 8 22.92 5.39 10.69
C TYR A 8 22.26 4.07 10.31
N ALA A 9 22.60 3.48 9.14
CA ALA A 9 22.04 2.21 8.70
C ALA A 9 22.28 1.07 9.71
N LYS A 10 23.50 0.96 10.26
CA LYS A 10 23.83 -0.04 11.29
C LYS A 10 23.03 0.17 12.58
N GLN A 11 22.79 1.41 12.95
CA GLN A 11 22.01 1.74 14.15
C GLN A 11 20.53 1.45 13.96
N VAL A 12 19.97 1.77 12.79
CA VAL A 12 18.59 1.41 12.42
C VAL A 12 18.40 -0.11 12.48
N LEU A 13 19.35 -0.90 11.97
CA LEU A 13 19.27 -2.36 12.04
C LEU A 13 19.29 -2.89 13.49
N ARG A 14 20.15 -2.35 14.35
CA ARG A 14 20.19 -2.72 15.78
C ARG A 14 18.88 -2.39 16.50
N ILE A 15 18.35 -1.19 16.23
CA ILE A 15 17.05 -0.75 16.75
C ILE A 15 15.94 -1.67 16.24
N ALA A 16 15.99 -2.05 14.96
CA ALA A 16 15.02 -2.96 14.40
C ALA A 16 15.07 -4.34 15.06
N GLU A 17 16.27 -4.86 15.30
CA GLU A 17 16.43 -6.13 15.99
C GLU A 17 15.87 -6.07 17.43
N ALA A 18 16.19 -5.00 18.16
CA ALA A 18 15.73 -4.79 19.53
C ALA A 18 14.20 -4.62 19.61
N ALA A 19 13.62 -3.79 18.75
CA ALA A 19 12.19 -3.51 18.75
C ALA A 19 11.34 -4.70 18.26
N LEU A 20 11.79 -5.41 17.22
CA LEU A 20 11.00 -6.47 16.58
C LEU A 20 11.14 -7.83 17.25
N TYR A 21 12.36 -8.22 17.66
CA TYR A 21 12.62 -9.55 18.20
C TYR A 21 12.75 -9.58 19.72
N ARG A 22 13.25 -8.50 20.33
CA ARG A 22 13.45 -8.43 21.80
C ARG A 22 12.32 -7.72 22.53
N ASN A 23 11.34 -7.18 21.79
CA ASN A 23 10.25 -6.33 22.32
C ASN A 23 10.78 -5.17 23.19
N GLU A 24 11.96 -4.64 22.88
CA GLU A 24 12.54 -3.52 23.61
C GLU A 24 12.01 -2.18 23.07
N THR A 25 11.73 -1.25 23.98
CA THR A 25 11.38 0.11 23.60
C THR A 25 12.63 0.82 23.08
N SER A 26 12.59 1.25 21.83
CA SER A 26 13.72 1.90 21.16
C SER A 26 13.42 3.37 20.89
N ILE A 27 14.46 4.20 20.89
CA ILE A 27 14.37 5.64 20.62
C ILE A 27 14.81 5.91 19.18
N CYS A 28 14.24 6.96 18.59
CA CYS A 28 14.61 7.40 17.25
C CYS A 28 16.13 7.67 17.11
N PRO A 29 16.81 7.13 16.08
CA PRO A 29 18.24 7.38 15.84
C PRO A 29 18.52 8.72 15.14
N HIS A 30 17.49 9.52 14.81
CA HIS A 30 17.69 10.84 14.22
C HIS A 30 18.26 11.83 15.23
N ASP A 31 19.19 12.67 14.77
CA ASP A 31 19.80 13.70 15.59
C ASP A 31 18.74 14.69 16.08
N GLY A 32 18.68 14.92 17.40
CA GLY A 32 17.68 15.78 18.03
C GLY A 32 16.29 15.14 18.22
N CYS A 33 16.13 13.81 18.03
CA CYS A 33 14.86 13.13 18.25
C CYS A 33 14.93 12.17 19.45
N SER A 34 14.10 12.40 20.47
CA SER A 34 13.98 11.53 21.65
C SER A 34 12.68 10.73 21.69
N GLU A 35 11.98 10.66 20.56
CA GLU A 35 10.68 10.00 20.48
C GLU A 35 10.81 8.47 20.54
N VAL A 36 9.86 7.85 21.24
CA VAL A 36 9.75 6.40 21.33
C VAL A 36 9.21 5.86 20.01
N LEU A 37 9.87 4.83 19.49
CA LEU A 37 9.48 4.19 18.24
C LEU A 37 8.28 3.27 18.45
N GLN A 38 7.37 3.32 17.48
CA GLN A 38 6.19 2.47 17.44
C GLN A 38 6.40 1.35 16.44
N VAL A 39 6.02 0.13 16.84
CA VAL A 39 6.04 -1.05 15.96
C VAL A 39 4.63 -1.29 15.42
N ILE A 40 4.48 -1.17 14.11
CA ILE A 40 3.23 -1.45 13.40
C ILE A 40 3.37 -2.79 12.67
N ARG A 41 2.46 -3.72 12.97
CA ARG A 41 2.39 -5.05 12.33
C ARG A 41 1.20 -5.08 11.38
N GLY A 42 1.47 -5.15 10.09
CA GLY A 42 0.47 -5.33 9.05
C GLY A 42 0.17 -6.82 8.85
N PHE A 43 -0.98 -7.28 9.35
CA PHE A 43 -1.38 -8.69 9.29
C PHE A 43 -1.55 -9.19 7.84
N ALA A 44 -2.10 -8.38 6.95
CA ALA A 44 -2.43 -8.79 5.58
C ALA A 44 -1.21 -9.02 4.67
N GLN A 45 -0.09 -8.35 4.93
CA GLN A 45 1.13 -8.45 4.11
C GLN A 45 2.31 -9.02 4.91
N LYS A 46 2.04 -9.52 6.13
CA LYS A 46 3.06 -9.91 7.11
C LYS A 46 4.20 -8.89 7.21
N THR A 47 3.86 -7.62 7.14
CA THR A 47 4.84 -6.52 7.19
C THR A 47 5.04 -6.06 8.62
N ARG A 48 6.29 -5.75 8.97
CA ARG A 48 6.61 -5.14 10.26
C ARG A 48 7.32 -3.82 9.98
N SER A 49 6.79 -2.75 10.54
CA SER A 49 7.37 -1.42 10.34
C SER A 49 7.64 -0.75 11.67
N ILE A 50 8.71 0.03 11.71
CA ILE A 50 9.12 0.83 12.85
C ILE A 50 9.00 2.28 12.44
N VAL A 51 8.18 3.00 13.19
CA VAL A 51 7.77 4.37 12.87
C VAL A 51 8.12 5.28 14.02
N CYS A 52 8.76 6.41 13.70
CA CYS A 52 8.87 7.55 14.59
C CYS A 52 7.72 8.51 14.32
N PRO A 53 7.06 9.06 15.35
CA PRO A 53 5.96 10.02 15.17
C PRO A 53 6.40 11.32 14.47
N VAL A 54 7.69 11.66 14.50
CA VAL A 54 8.24 12.89 13.90
C VAL A 54 8.83 12.65 12.51
N HIS A 55 9.58 11.56 12.33
CA HIS A 55 10.35 11.29 11.11
C HIS A 55 9.67 10.29 10.16
N GLY A 56 8.57 9.67 10.59
CA GLY A 56 7.88 8.65 9.81
C GLY A 56 8.56 7.28 9.88
N THR A 57 8.47 6.51 8.80
CA THR A 57 8.98 5.13 8.74
C THR A 57 10.50 5.11 8.71
N ILE A 58 11.10 4.45 9.70
CA ILE A 58 12.56 4.30 9.82
C ILE A 58 13.01 2.94 9.26
N PHE A 59 12.20 1.91 9.48
CA PHE A 59 12.50 0.56 9.05
C PHE A 59 11.22 -0.15 8.63
N LYS A 60 11.30 -0.94 7.57
CA LYS A 60 10.22 -1.79 7.08
C LYS A 60 10.81 -3.14 6.70
N GLU A 61 10.34 -4.17 7.38
CA GLU A 61 10.57 -5.57 7.04
C GLU A 61 9.34 -6.09 6.29
N GLN A 62 9.59 -6.71 5.16
CA GLN A 62 8.60 -7.43 4.37
C GLN A 62 9.11 -8.86 4.20
N GLU A 63 8.26 -9.85 4.48
CA GLU A 63 8.62 -11.23 4.18
C GLU A 63 8.87 -11.41 2.68
N HIS A 64 9.82 -12.29 2.34
CA HIS A 64 10.21 -12.56 0.96
C HIS A 64 9.04 -13.09 0.11
N GLU A 65 8.08 -13.75 0.74
CA GLU A 65 6.87 -14.29 0.12
C GLU A 65 5.64 -13.89 0.95
N PRO A 66 5.22 -12.62 0.91
CA PRO A 66 4.18 -12.10 1.80
C PRO A 66 2.78 -12.69 1.53
N PHE A 67 2.65 -13.43 0.43
CA PHE A 67 1.41 -14.00 -0.09
C PHE A 67 1.47 -15.54 -0.21
N SER A 68 2.54 -16.18 0.30
CA SER A 68 2.67 -17.65 0.25
C SER A 68 1.53 -18.37 0.96
N ASP A 69 1.02 -17.75 2.03
CA ASP A 69 0.00 -18.33 2.90
C ASP A 69 -1.42 -17.90 2.49
N LEU A 70 -1.54 -17.12 1.41
CA LEU A 70 -2.86 -16.81 0.85
C LEU A 70 -3.41 -18.06 0.16
N ASP A 71 -4.63 -18.42 0.55
CA ASP A 71 -5.40 -19.46 -0.10
C ASP A 71 -5.95 -18.93 -1.43
N TRP A 72 -5.15 -19.10 -2.47
CA TRP A 72 -5.48 -18.68 -3.82
C TRP A 72 -6.65 -19.47 -4.40
N GLU A 73 -6.86 -20.71 -3.97
CA GLU A 73 -7.95 -21.57 -4.42
C GLU A 73 -9.31 -20.99 -3.97
N THR A 74 -9.43 -20.64 -2.69
CA THR A 74 -10.62 -19.97 -2.15
C THR A 74 -10.83 -18.56 -2.75
N ALA A 75 -9.74 -17.85 -3.07
CA ALA A 75 -9.82 -16.52 -3.69
C ALA A 75 -10.36 -16.59 -5.13
N GLU A 76 -9.92 -17.59 -5.90
CA GLU A 76 -10.42 -17.84 -7.25
C GLU A 76 -11.89 -18.28 -7.25
N GLU A 77 -12.31 -19.12 -6.29
CA GLU A 77 -13.71 -19.51 -6.13
C GLU A 77 -14.62 -18.29 -5.86
N ARG A 78 -14.21 -17.38 -4.96
CA ARG A 78 -14.95 -16.13 -4.73
C ARG A 78 -14.96 -15.21 -5.95
N ALA A 79 -13.84 -15.11 -6.67
CA ALA A 79 -13.79 -14.30 -7.88
C ALA A 79 -14.70 -14.86 -8.98
N ALA A 80 -14.75 -16.18 -9.13
CA ALA A 80 -15.66 -16.86 -10.05
C ALA A 80 -17.13 -16.68 -9.64
N GLN A 81 -17.43 -16.72 -8.33
CA GLN A 81 -18.77 -16.48 -7.81
C GLN A 81 -19.23 -15.03 -8.03
N ASN A 82 -18.39 -14.03 -7.76
CA ASN A 82 -18.70 -12.63 -8.05
C ASN A 82 -18.89 -12.36 -9.55
N ARG A 83 -18.12 -13.05 -10.41
CA ARG A 83 -18.25 -12.91 -11.87
C ARG A 83 -19.56 -13.49 -12.42
N LEU A 84 -20.20 -14.40 -11.68
CA LEU A 84 -21.53 -14.92 -12.00
C LEU A 84 -22.66 -14.02 -11.48
N GLU A 85 -22.39 -13.14 -10.49
CA GLU A 85 -23.35 -12.17 -9.95
C GLU A 85 -23.31 -10.82 -10.66
N GLU A 86 -22.23 -10.50 -11.39
CA GLU A 86 -22.12 -9.35 -12.29
C GLU A 86 -22.73 -9.65 -13.68
N ASP A 87 -24.03 -9.98 -13.70
CA ASP A 87 -24.87 -9.83 -14.89
C ASP A 87 -25.22 -8.34 -14.98
N TRP A 88 -24.25 -7.53 -15.43
CA TRP A 88 -24.51 -6.15 -15.78
C TRP A 88 -25.46 -6.18 -16.96
N GLU A 89 -26.74 -5.90 -16.71
CA GLU A 89 -27.76 -5.72 -17.74
C GLU A 89 -27.17 -4.82 -18.83
N GLU A 90 -26.89 -5.40 -19.99
CA GLU A 90 -26.40 -4.72 -21.18
C GLU A 90 -27.56 -3.81 -21.62
N GLU A 91 -27.62 -2.58 -21.11
CA GLU A 91 -28.55 -1.56 -21.61
C GLU A 91 -28.22 -1.37 -23.09
N GLU A 92 -29.07 -1.91 -23.98
CA GLU A 92 -29.03 -1.65 -25.42
C GLU A 92 -29.04 -0.12 -25.61
N GLU A 93 -27.91 0.48 -25.96
CA GLU A 93 -27.83 1.87 -26.41
C GLU A 93 -28.69 2.00 -27.66
N GLU A 94 -29.95 2.46 -27.51
CA GLU A 94 -30.76 2.93 -28.64
C GLU A 94 -29.97 4.04 -29.35
N GLU A 95 -29.45 3.74 -30.55
CA GLU A 95 -28.78 4.72 -31.41
C GLU A 95 -29.72 5.92 -31.62
N GLU A 96 -29.44 7.01 -30.91
CA GLU A 96 -30.15 8.27 -31.07
C GLU A 96 -29.87 8.79 -32.49
N PHE A 97 -30.86 8.62 -33.37
CA PHE A 97 -30.85 9.09 -34.75
C PHE A 97 -30.63 10.61 -34.77
N ILE A 98 -29.39 11.03 -35.02
CA ILE A 98 -29.05 12.43 -35.27
C ILE A 98 -29.53 12.75 -36.69
N PRO A 99 -30.57 13.57 -36.90
CA PRO A 99 -30.96 13.97 -38.24
C PRO A 99 -29.82 14.78 -38.84
N ASP A 100 -29.39 14.37 -40.05
CA ASP A 100 -28.46 15.16 -40.88
C ASP A 100 -28.99 16.59 -40.98
N PHE A 101 -28.24 17.52 -40.37
CA PHE A 101 -28.48 18.94 -40.51
C PHE A 101 -28.03 19.32 -41.92
N GLU A 102 -28.97 19.32 -42.86
CA GLU A 102 -28.73 19.85 -44.21
C GLU A 102 -28.33 21.33 -44.07
N ASP A 103 -27.08 21.62 -44.46
CA ASP A 103 -26.56 22.95 -44.70
C ASP A 103 -27.41 23.64 -45.79
N GLU A 104 -28.47 24.35 -45.41
CA GLU A 104 -29.17 25.28 -46.29
C GLU A 104 -28.87 26.74 -45.91
N ASP A 105 -27.98 27.30 -46.73
CA ASP A 105 -28.01 28.66 -47.27
C ASP A 105 -27.76 29.85 -46.33
N PHE A 106 -26.47 30.17 -46.28
CA PHE A 106 -25.91 31.51 -46.36
C PHE A 106 -26.63 32.36 -47.44
N ASP A 107 -27.35 33.41 -47.04
CA ASP A 107 -27.51 34.62 -47.86
C ASP A 107 -27.70 35.85 -46.95
N ASP A 108 -27.07 36.94 -47.41
CA ASP A 108 -26.70 38.23 -46.77
C ASP A 108 -27.87 39.08 -46.22
#